data_AF-A0A838NHF6-F1
#
_entry.id   AF-A0A838NHF6-F1
#
_cell.length_a   1.000
_cell.length_b   1.000
_cell.length_c   1.000
_cell.angle_alpha   90.00
_cell.angle_beta   90.00
_cell.angle_gamma   90.00
#
_symmetry.space_group_name_H-M   'P 1'
#
loop_
_entity.id
_entity.type
_entity.pdbx_description
1 polymer ?
#
loop_
_entity_poly.entity_id
_entity_poly.type
_entity_poly.pdbx_seq_one_letter_code
_entity_poly.pdbx_strand_id
1 'polypeptide(L)'
;MWLAMDTASDRASVAIGLGAGDAVEESLSGARRHAAALLPMIQAVLQRRGATLDRVTGLVVSDGPGSFTGLRVGASVGKALARARGLPLWTAPSLIVRAAGVAGPGRRLVLAVADALRGEVYAAAARFEAGRVQVELEPGVWQPEALARLDLAPDALVGEAPAAAVAVLERWTGVELIRPPRGSPHAAELIGLVAAQGGARRVDDVQGWEPVYGRPAEAQARWEAAHGRPLSDSVGGAR
;
A
#
# COMPACT_ATOMS: atom_id res chain seq x y z
N MET A 1 5.26 -1.45 -20.37
CA MET A 1 5.43 -0.56 -19.19
C MET A 1 4.43 -0.97 -18.13
N TRP A 2 4.78 -0.72 -16.86
CA TRP A 2 3.87 -0.90 -15.73
C TRP A 2 3.11 0.40 -15.46
N LEU A 3 1.82 0.30 -15.21
CA LEU A 3 1.01 1.39 -14.64
C LEU A 3 0.70 1.02 -13.18
N ALA A 4 1.11 1.89 -12.26
CA ALA A 4 1.04 1.67 -10.83
C ALA A 4 0.10 2.67 -10.15
N MET A 5 -0.63 2.23 -9.11
CA MET A 5 -1.54 3.10 -8.35
C MET A 5 -1.50 2.77 -6.86
N ASP A 6 -1.29 3.79 -6.02
CA ASP A 6 -1.53 3.71 -4.57
C ASP A 6 -2.60 4.71 -4.19
N THR A 7 -3.62 4.22 -3.48
CA THR A 7 -4.72 5.02 -2.92
C THR A 7 -4.99 4.64 -1.47
N ALA A 8 -3.99 4.08 -0.78
CA ALA A 8 -4.15 3.50 0.55
C ALA A 8 -3.99 4.53 1.69
N SER A 9 -3.42 5.69 1.42
CA SER A 9 -3.22 6.78 2.41
C SER A 9 -4.10 8.01 2.11
N ASP A 10 -3.90 9.13 2.79
CA ASP A 10 -4.52 10.41 2.36
C ASP A 10 -3.95 10.90 1.01
N ARG A 11 -2.74 10.45 0.65
CA ARG A 11 -2.12 10.68 -0.64
C ARG A 11 -2.49 9.57 -1.61
N ALA A 12 -3.04 9.94 -2.77
CA ALA A 12 -3.11 9.08 -3.94
C ALA A 12 -1.90 9.35 -4.84
N SER A 13 -1.37 8.31 -5.46
CA SER A 13 -0.31 8.42 -6.46
C SER A 13 -0.55 7.45 -7.61
N VAL A 14 -0.13 7.85 -8.80
CA VAL A 14 -0.15 7.04 -10.02
C VAL A 14 1.20 7.18 -10.68
N ALA A 15 1.79 6.08 -11.14
CA ALA A 15 3.08 6.10 -11.83
C ALA A 15 3.08 5.23 -13.07
N ILE A 16 3.92 5.58 -14.05
CA ILE A 16 4.20 4.75 -15.22
C ILE A 16 5.70 4.63 -15.44
N GLY A 17 6.19 3.42 -15.77
CA GLY A 17 7.61 3.16 -15.97
C GLY A 17 7.93 1.78 -16.51
N LEU A 18 9.20 1.55 -16.87
CA LEU A 18 9.71 0.24 -17.29
C LEU A 18 10.24 -0.58 -16.13
N GLY A 19 10.70 0.06 -15.05
CA GLY A 19 11.29 -0.59 -13.88
C GLY A 19 11.61 0.42 -12.78
N ALA A 20 12.29 -0.04 -11.74
CA ALA A 20 12.74 0.81 -10.64
C ALA A 20 13.59 1.98 -11.15
N GLY A 21 13.32 3.19 -10.65
CA GLY A 21 14.04 4.42 -11.02
C GLY A 21 13.66 5.06 -12.36
N ASP A 22 12.80 4.43 -13.17
CA ASP A 22 12.33 4.94 -14.48
C ASP A 22 10.85 5.37 -14.43
N ALA A 23 10.35 5.77 -13.25
CA ALA A 23 8.94 6.10 -13.06
C ALA A 23 8.65 7.59 -13.29
N VAL A 24 7.55 7.89 -13.99
CA VAL A 24 6.90 9.21 -13.99
C VAL A 24 5.69 9.11 -13.06
N GLU A 25 5.70 9.85 -11.95
CA GLU A 25 4.65 9.81 -10.92
C GLU A 25 3.82 11.12 -10.89
N GLU A 26 2.50 10.99 -10.81
CA GLU A 26 1.56 12.06 -10.40
C GLU A 26 1.05 11.75 -8.99
N SER A 27 0.70 12.79 -8.23
CA SER A 27 0.15 12.58 -6.89
C SER A 27 -0.82 13.67 -6.44
N LEU A 28 -1.70 13.31 -5.52
CA LEU A 28 -2.71 14.19 -4.96
C LEU A 28 -2.94 13.89 -3.48
N SER A 29 -2.93 14.92 -2.64
CA SER A 29 -3.38 14.82 -1.25
C SER A 29 -4.88 15.11 -1.10
N GLY A 30 -5.50 14.46 -0.11
CA GLY A 30 -6.91 14.57 0.23
C GLY A 30 -7.73 13.38 -0.27
N ALA A 31 -8.00 12.43 0.63
CA ALA A 31 -8.73 11.18 0.37
C ALA A 31 -10.07 11.38 -0.37
N ARG A 32 -10.81 12.44 -0.05
CA ARG A 32 -12.11 12.75 -0.68
C ARG A 32 -12.03 13.03 -2.18
N ARG A 33 -10.84 13.31 -2.71
CA ARG A 33 -10.62 13.68 -4.11
C ARG A 33 -10.19 12.49 -4.97
N HIS A 34 -9.82 11.37 -4.35
CA HIS A 34 -9.20 10.23 -5.04
C HIS A 34 -10.06 9.71 -6.19
N ALA A 35 -11.35 9.48 -5.96
CA ALA A 35 -12.26 8.93 -6.96
C ALA A 35 -12.36 9.78 -8.23
N ALA A 36 -12.43 11.11 -8.09
CA ALA A 36 -12.51 12.04 -9.21
C ALA A 36 -11.15 12.26 -9.90
N ALA A 37 -10.04 12.08 -9.18
CA ALA A 37 -8.71 12.43 -9.66
C ALA A 37 -7.95 11.25 -10.30
N LEU A 38 -8.25 10.00 -9.96
CA LEU A 38 -7.41 8.87 -10.35
C LEU A 38 -7.29 8.69 -11.87
N LEU A 39 -8.41 8.78 -12.61
CA LEU A 39 -8.39 8.72 -14.07
C LEU A 39 -7.64 9.90 -14.72
N PRO A 40 -7.90 11.17 -14.34
CA PRO A 40 -7.07 12.30 -14.76
C PRO A 40 -5.57 12.11 -14.49
N MET A 41 -5.20 11.57 -13.32
CA MET A 41 -3.79 11.30 -12.99
C MET A 41 -3.17 10.24 -13.91
N ILE A 42 -3.91 9.19 -14.27
CA ILE A 42 -3.48 8.18 -15.25
C ILE A 42 -3.22 8.84 -16.62
N GLN A 43 -4.13 9.70 -17.07
CA GLN A 43 -3.94 10.45 -18.32
C GLN A 43 -2.71 11.35 -18.25
N ALA A 44 -2.49 12.05 -17.14
CA ALA A 44 -1.35 12.94 -16.94
C ALA A 44 0.00 12.19 -16.94
N VAL A 45 0.12 11.03 -16.28
CA VAL A 45 1.37 10.24 -16.32
C VAL A 45 1.64 9.68 -17.72
N LEU A 46 0.60 9.23 -18.43
CA LEU A 46 0.71 8.74 -19.80
C LEU A 46 1.20 9.86 -20.73
N GLN A 47 0.59 11.05 -20.62
CA GLN A 47 0.98 12.22 -21.41
C GLN A 47 2.41 12.64 -21.11
N ARG A 48 2.81 12.77 -19.84
CA ARG A 48 4.18 13.15 -19.46
C ARG A 48 5.21 12.12 -19.89
N ARG A 49 4.85 10.84 -19.95
CA ARG A 49 5.71 9.78 -20.48
C ARG A 49 5.75 9.74 -22.01
N GLY A 50 4.87 10.47 -22.71
CA GLY A 50 4.70 10.35 -24.16
C GLY A 50 4.17 8.99 -24.59
N ALA A 51 3.37 8.35 -23.73
CA ALA A 51 2.85 6.99 -23.93
C ALA A 51 1.33 6.98 -24.06
N THR A 52 0.81 5.98 -24.76
CA THR A 52 -0.62 5.62 -24.72
C THR A 52 -0.83 4.39 -23.86
N LEU A 53 -2.09 4.13 -23.49
CA LEU A 53 -2.47 2.94 -22.72
C LEU A 53 -2.05 1.63 -23.42
N ASP A 54 -1.88 1.64 -24.75
CA ASP A 54 -1.45 0.46 -25.53
C ASP A 54 -0.01 0.01 -25.22
N ARG A 55 0.80 0.89 -24.63
CA ARG A 55 2.17 0.56 -24.21
C ARG A 55 2.23 0.00 -22.79
N VAL A 56 1.11 0.00 -22.07
CA VAL A 56 0.99 -0.62 -20.75
C VAL A 56 0.85 -2.12 -20.93
N THR A 57 1.69 -2.88 -20.24
CA THR A 57 1.79 -4.34 -20.34
C THR A 57 1.40 -5.04 -19.04
N GLY A 58 1.16 -4.27 -17.97
CA GLY A 58 0.71 -4.78 -16.69
C GLY A 58 0.33 -3.65 -15.75
N LEU A 59 -0.50 -3.99 -14.78
CA LEU A 59 -1.00 -3.09 -13.75
C LEU A 59 -0.48 -3.55 -12.40
N VAL A 60 -0.18 -2.61 -11.51
CA VAL A 60 0.13 -2.91 -10.11
C VAL A 60 -0.59 -1.92 -9.20
N VAL A 61 -1.22 -2.43 -8.14
CA VAL A 61 -1.92 -1.59 -7.16
C VAL A 61 -1.51 -1.97 -5.75
N SER A 62 -1.53 -1.00 -4.83
CA SER A 62 -1.44 -1.34 -3.41
C SER A 62 -2.72 -2.00 -2.93
N ASP A 63 -2.62 -3.04 -2.11
CA ASP A 63 -3.79 -3.78 -1.61
C ASP A 63 -4.14 -3.49 -0.15
N GLY A 64 -3.36 -2.65 0.53
CA GLY A 64 -3.61 -2.24 1.92
C GLY A 64 -2.60 -2.81 2.91
N PRO A 65 -2.85 -2.72 4.22
CA PRO A 65 -3.98 -2.04 4.86
C PRO A 65 -3.94 -0.51 4.67
N GLY A 66 -5.08 0.17 4.84
CA GLY A 66 -5.19 1.63 4.68
C GLY A 66 -6.62 2.15 4.55
N SER A 67 -6.78 3.29 3.89
CA SER A 67 -8.06 3.95 3.60
C SER A 67 -9.02 3.02 2.85
N PHE A 68 -10.09 2.57 3.52
CA PHE A 68 -11.09 1.66 2.92
C PHE A 68 -11.66 2.20 1.60
N THR A 69 -12.07 3.48 1.60
CA THR A 69 -12.60 4.14 0.40
C THR A 69 -11.53 4.26 -0.68
N GLY A 70 -10.31 4.65 -0.30
CA GLY A 70 -9.21 4.81 -1.24
C GLY A 70 -8.81 3.48 -1.90
N LEU A 71 -8.64 2.42 -1.11
CA LEU A 71 -8.34 1.07 -1.60
C LEU A 71 -9.38 0.57 -2.60
N ARG A 72 -10.67 0.81 -2.33
CA ARG A 72 -11.75 0.45 -3.28
C ARG A 72 -11.67 1.22 -4.58
N VAL A 73 -11.30 2.50 -4.55
CA VAL A 73 -11.12 3.31 -5.76
C VAL A 73 -9.99 2.74 -6.61
N GLY A 74 -8.80 2.51 -6.03
CA GLY A 74 -7.64 1.96 -6.72
C GLY A 74 -7.90 0.57 -7.30
N ALA A 75 -8.48 -0.32 -6.49
CA ALA A 75 -8.86 -1.66 -6.91
C ALA A 75 -9.89 -1.65 -8.06
N SER A 76 -10.92 -0.79 -7.98
CA SER A 76 -11.95 -0.71 -9.01
C SER A 76 -11.36 -0.27 -10.35
N VAL A 77 -10.49 0.75 -10.34
CA VAL A 77 -9.82 1.22 -11.57
C VAL A 77 -8.84 0.17 -12.10
N GLY A 78 -8.04 -0.45 -11.23
CA GLY A 78 -7.12 -1.53 -11.60
C GLY A 78 -7.83 -2.71 -12.26
N LYS A 79 -8.90 -3.21 -11.64
CA LYS A 79 -9.72 -4.30 -12.18
C LYS A 79 -10.38 -3.93 -13.52
N ALA A 80 -10.93 -2.72 -13.62
CA ALA A 80 -11.58 -2.26 -14.84
C ALA A 80 -10.59 -2.20 -16.01
N LEU A 81 -9.40 -1.63 -15.80
CA LEU A 81 -8.34 -1.57 -16.80
C LEU A 81 -7.78 -2.96 -17.15
N ALA A 82 -7.57 -3.82 -16.16
CA ALA A 82 -7.12 -5.20 -16.36
C ALA A 82 -8.09 -5.93 -17.29
N ARG A 83 -9.39 -5.85 -17.00
CA ARG A 83 -10.45 -6.48 -17.81
C ARG A 83 -10.54 -5.86 -19.21
N ALA A 84 -10.54 -4.53 -19.32
CA ALA A 84 -10.72 -3.84 -20.58
C ALA A 84 -9.57 -4.06 -21.57
N ARG A 85 -8.35 -4.29 -21.07
CA ARG A 85 -7.13 -4.40 -21.88
C ARG A 85 -6.49 -5.79 -21.85
N GLY A 86 -7.05 -6.74 -21.08
CA GLY A 86 -6.47 -8.06 -20.90
C GLY A 86 -5.10 -8.03 -20.20
N LEU A 87 -4.89 -7.07 -19.29
CA LEU A 87 -3.61 -6.86 -18.62
C LEU A 87 -3.52 -7.67 -17.32
N PRO A 88 -2.34 -8.22 -16.98
CA PRO A 88 -2.13 -8.81 -15.66
C PRO A 88 -2.22 -7.73 -14.58
N LEU A 89 -2.87 -8.06 -13.47
CA LEU A 89 -2.92 -7.23 -12.27
C LEU A 89 -2.01 -7.83 -11.20
N TRP A 90 -1.16 -6.98 -10.63
CA TRP A 90 -0.29 -7.29 -9.50
C TRP A 90 -0.67 -6.44 -8.30
N THR A 91 -0.33 -6.94 -7.11
CA THR A 91 -0.62 -6.27 -5.84
C THR A 91 0.58 -6.32 -4.90
N ALA A 92 0.74 -5.28 -4.09
CA ALA A 92 1.70 -5.26 -2.98
C ALA A 92 1.09 -4.59 -1.75
N PRO A 93 1.47 -5.00 -0.52
CA PRO A 93 0.99 -4.35 0.68
C PRO A 93 1.44 -2.89 0.77
N SER A 94 0.52 -1.98 1.08
CA SER A 94 0.82 -0.54 1.14
C SER A 94 1.93 -0.20 2.13
N LEU A 95 2.06 -0.95 3.22
CA LEU A 95 3.16 -0.79 4.17
C LEU A 95 4.52 -1.17 3.55
N ILE A 96 4.57 -2.19 2.68
CA ILE A 96 5.78 -2.57 1.96
C ILE A 96 6.13 -1.51 0.90
N VAL A 97 5.14 -0.96 0.22
CA VAL A 97 5.31 0.18 -0.71
C VAL A 97 5.89 1.39 0.00
N ARG A 98 5.37 1.69 1.20
CA ARG A 98 5.86 2.78 2.05
C ARG A 98 7.30 2.53 2.49
N ALA A 99 7.61 1.31 2.91
CA ALA A 99 8.95 0.92 3.32
C ALA A 99 9.96 1.03 2.17
N ALA A 100 9.57 0.64 0.95
CA ALA A 100 10.42 0.72 -0.24
C ALA A 100 10.89 2.15 -0.53
N GLY A 101 10.01 3.15 -0.34
CA GLY A 101 10.32 4.57 -0.59
C GLY A 101 11.41 5.16 0.31
N VAL A 102 11.80 4.48 1.39
CA VAL A 102 12.87 4.94 2.31
C VAL A 102 14.00 3.94 2.52
N ALA A 103 13.91 2.74 1.95
CA ALA A 103 14.87 1.67 2.19
C ALA A 103 16.31 2.04 1.85
N GLY A 104 16.50 2.91 0.84
CA GLY A 104 17.83 3.33 0.40
C GLY A 104 18.75 2.15 0.05
N PRO A 105 20.06 2.39 -0.14
CA PRO A 105 21.03 1.32 -0.31
C PRO A 105 21.38 0.64 1.02
N GLY A 106 21.66 -0.67 0.98
CA GLY A 106 22.37 -1.38 2.06
C GLY A 106 21.57 -2.36 2.94
N ARG A 107 20.59 -3.11 2.40
CA ARG A 107 19.83 -4.16 3.14
C ARG A 107 19.18 -3.68 4.44
N ARG A 108 18.72 -2.42 4.46
CA ARG A 108 18.10 -1.79 5.64
C ARG A 108 16.79 -2.49 5.98
N LEU A 109 16.59 -2.77 7.26
CA LEU A 109 15.29 -3.15 7.81
C LEU A 109 14.46 -1.88 8.01
N VAL A 110 13.35 -1.78 7.30
CA VAL A 110 12.44 -0.66 7.41
C VAL A 110 11.16 -1.11 8.10
N LEU A 111 10.81 -0.47 9.20
CA LEU A 111 9.51 -0.61 9.85
C LEU A 111 8.56 0.45 9.30
N ALA A 112 7.52 0.03 8.60
CA ALA A 112 6.46 0.90 8.12
C ALA A 112 5.24 0.81 9.03
N VAL A 113 4.66 1.97 9.35
CA VAL A 113 3.45 2.08 10.18
C VAL A 113 2.38 2.96 9.55
N ALA A 114 1.12 2.65 9.81
CA ALA A 114 -0.03 3.47 9.49
C ALA A 114 -1.02 3.47 10.66
N ASP A 115 -1.82 4.52 10.81
CA ASP A 115 -2.87 4.59 11.84
C ASP A 115 -3.94 3.50 11.58
N ALA A 116 -4.15 2.60 12.55
CA ALA A 116 -5.21 1.60 12.53
C ALA A 116 -6.43 2.01 13.39
N LEU A 117 -6.46 3.26 13.86
CA LEU A 117 -7.43 3.84 14.78
C LEU A 117 -7.38 3.20 16.16
N ARG A 118 -8.09 3.80 17.13
CA ARG A 118 -8.21 3.29 18.52
C ARG A 118 -6.88 3.01 19.22
N GLY A 119 -5.85 3.80 18.91
CA GLY A 119 -4.51 3.66 19.50
C GLY A 119 -3.67 2.54 18.90
N GLU A 120 -4.18 1.81 17.91
CA GLU A 120 -3.47 0.75 17.21
C GLU A 120 -2.75 1.29 15.97
N VAL A 121 -1.74 0.55 15.52
CA VAL A 121 -1.05 0.79 14.25
C VAL A 121 -1.13 -0.43 13.36
N TYR A 122 -1.28 -0.21 12.06
CA TYR A 122 -0.86 -1.21 11.10
C TYR A 122 0.66 -1.17 11.03
N ALA A 123 1.32 -2.32 11.08
CA ALA A 123 2.77 -2.41 11.01
C ALA A 123 3.23 -3.57 10.12
N ALA A 124 4.31 -3.33 9.38
CA ALA A 124 5.05 -4.33 8.62
C ALA A 124 6.53 -3.94 8.61
N ALA A 125 7.42 -4.94 8.56
CA ALA A 125 8.85 -4.70 8.47
C ALA A 125 9.45 -5.53 7.34
N ALA A 126 10.31 -4.91 6.54
CA ALA A 126 10.95 -5.60 5.43
C ALA A 126 12.38 -5.12 5.20
N ARG A 127 13.21 -6.03 4.68
CA ARG A 127 14.53 -5.74 4.12
C ARG A 127 14.44 -5.72 2.60
N PHE A 128 15.13 -4.74 2.03
CA PHE A 128 15.21 -4.57 0.58
C PHE A 128 16.62 -4.93 0.10
N GLU A 129 16.69 -5.97 -0.70
CA GLU A 129 17.89 -6.50 -1.33
C GLU A 129 17.80 -6.35 -2.85
N ALA A 130 18.93 -6.44 -3.54
CA ALA A 130 18.93 -6.38 -5.00
C ALA A 130 18.06 -7.50 -5.57
N GLY A 131 16.89 -7.13 -6.12
CA GLY A 131 15.93 -8.06 -6.72
C GLY A 131 15.10 -8.88 -5.72
N ARG A 132 15.14 -8.59 -4.41
CA ARG A 132 14.37 -9.34 -3.40
C ARG A 132 13.85 -8.43 -2.30
N VAL A 133 12.61 -8.66 -1.89
CA VAL A 133 12.02 -8.11 -0.67
C VAL A 133 11.85 -9.26 0.33
N GLN A 134 12.47 -9.14 1.50
CA GLN A 134 12.29 -10.07 2.60
C GLN A 134 11.41 -9.41 3.65
N VAL A 135 10.20 -9.94 3.82
CA VAL A 135 9.28 -9.51 4.87
C VAL A 135 9.70 -10.18 6.18
N GLU A 136 10.11 -9.37 7.16
CA GLU A 136 10.49 -9.82 8.51
C GLU A 136 9.30 -9.75 9.49
N LEU A 137 8.33 -8.88 9.18
CA LEU A 137 7.06 -8.77 9.87
C LEU A 137 5.95 -8.54 8.85
N GLU A 138 5.05 -9.52 8.73
CA GLU A 138 3.88 -9.42 7.84
C GLU A 138 2.95 -8.27 8.26
N PRO A 139 2.27 -7.60 7.32
CA PRO A 139 1.28 -6.57 7.61
C PRO A 139 0.22 -7.06 8.62
N GLY A 140 0.13 -6.36 9.76
CA GLY A 140 -0.84 -6.69 10.80
C GLY A 140 -1.25 -5.48 11.64
N VAL A 141 -2.28 -5.64 12.46
CA VAL A 141 -2.70 -4.63 13.45
C VAL A 141 -1.97 -4.90 14.77
N TRP A 142 -1.41 -3.86 15.35
CA TRP A 142 -0.60 -3.94 16.56
C TRP A 142 -0.96 -2.85 17.56
N GLN A 143 -0.93 -3.21 18.84
CA GLN A 143 -0.75 -2.23 19.92
C GLN A 143 0.72 -1.78 19.92
N PRO A 144 1.03 -0.47 19.97
CA PRO A 144 2.41 0.02 19.89
C PRO A 144 3.35 -0.63 20.91
N GLU A 145 2.87 -0.85 22.14
CA GLU A 145 3.65 -1.47 23.21
C GLU A 145 3.90 -2.96 22.97
N ALA A 146 2.99 -3.65 22.27
CA ALA A 146 3.18 -5.05 21.88
C ALA A 146 4.17 -5.16 20.73
N LEU A 147 4.07 -4.26 19.75
CA LEU A 147 5.03 -4.15 18.66
C LEU A 147 6.44 -3.87 19.20
N ALA A 148 6.55 -2.99 20.21
CA ALA A 148 7.81 -2.63 20.86
C ALA A 148 8.47 -3.74 21.70
N ARG A 149 7.84 -4.91 21.82
CA ARG A 149 8.41 -6.09 22.47
C ARG A 149 8.99 -7.11 21.49
N LEU A 150 8.85 -6.87 20.18
CA LEU A 150 9.45 -7.74 19.17
C LEU A 150 10.97 -7.59 19.17
N ASP A 151 11.65 -8.69 18.85
CA ASP A 151 13.10 -8.68 18.61
C ASP A 151 13.39 -8.19 17.19
N LEU A 152 13.16 -6.89 16.97
CA LEU A 152 13.43 -6.18 15.72
C LEU A 152 14.25 -4.93 15.99
N ALA A 153 15.26 -4.70 15.15
CA ALA A 153 16.10 -3.50 15.16
C ALA A 153 16.01 -2.80 13.81
N PRO A 154 14.92 -2.03 13.54
CA PRO A 154 14.75 -1.35 12.27
C PRO A 154 15.74 -0.20 12.12
N ASP A 155 16.37 -0.09 10.94
CA ASP A 155 17.27 1.00 10.56
C ASP A 155 16.49 2.27 10.18
N ALA A 156 15.21 2.13 9.82
CA ALA A 156 14.32 3.21 9.46
C ALA A 156 12.90 2.94 9.96
N LEU A 157 12.23 4.01 10.41
CA LEU A 157 10.82 4.01 10.79
C LEU A 157 10.07 4.99 9.87
N VAL A 158 9.01 4.54 9.20
CA VAL A 158 8.31 5.35 8.19
C VAL A 158 6.80 5.26 8.31
N GLY A 159 6.14 6.39 8.13
CA GLY A 159 4.69 6.47 7.97
C GLY A 159 4.01 7.44 8.90
N GLU A 160 2.81 7.09 9.33
CA GLU A 160 1.94 7.98 10.09
C GLU A 160 1.19 7.21 11.17
N ALA A 161 1.16 7.74 12.39
CA ALA A 161 0.43 7.15 13.51
C ALA A 161 0.09 8.25 14.53
N PRO A 162 -0.85 8.02 15.46
CA PRO A 162 -1.12 8.95 16.56
C PRO A 162 0.15 9.25 17.35
N ALA A 163 0.31 10.49 17.84
CA ALA A 163 1.53 10.95 18.51
C ALA A 163 1.99 10.05 19.68
N ALA A 164 1.03 9.48 20.43
CA ALA A 164 1.32 8.55 21.51
C ALA A 164 1.99 7.26 21.00
N ALA A 165 1.48 6.69 19.90
CA ALA A 165 2.07 5.50 19.27
C ALA A 165 3.47 5.82 18.73
N VAL A 166 3.64 6.96 18.06
CA VAL A 166 4.95 7.40 17.55
C VAL A 166 5.98 7.49 18.68
N ALA A 167 5.62 8.08 19.82
CA ALA A 167 6.52 8.21 20.96
C ALA A 167 6.95 6.87 21.57
N VAL A 168 6.11 5.83 21.49
CA VAL A 168 6.48 4.47 21.90
C VAL A 168 7.46 3.86 20.90
N LEU A 169 7.16 3.99 19.60
CA LEU A 169 7.98 3.39 18.54
C LEU A 169 9.35 4.04 18.44
N GLU A 170 9.45 5.37 18.45
CA GLU A 170 10.75 6.08 18.39
C GLU A 170 11.62 5.77 19.62
N ARG A 171 11.01 5.58 20.80
CA ARG A 171 11.74 5.17 22.01
C ARG A 171 12.26 3.73 21.92
N TRP A 172 11.48 2.83 21.33
CA TRP A 172 11.86 1.44 21.16
C TRP A 172 12.97 1.29 20.11
N THR A 173 12.79 1.91 18.94
CA THR A 173 13.72 1.75 17.81
C THR A 173 14.95 2.65 17.93
N GLY A 174 14.85 3.77 18.66
CA GLY A 174 15.86 4.83 18.66
C GLY A 174 15.92 5.62 17.35
N VAL A 175 14.92 5.47 16.48
CA VAL A 175 14.87 6.06 15.13
C VAL A 175 13.66 6.98 15.00
N GLU A 176 13.89 8.19 14.51
CA GLU A 176 12.83 9.18 14.24
C GLU A 176 11.93 8.72 13.08
N LEU A 177 10.61 8.92 13.22
CA LEU A 177 9.63 8.59 12.19
C LEU A 177 9.77 9.52 10.97
N ILE A 178 9.99 8.92 9.80
CA ILE A 178 9.86 9.61 8.52
C ILE A 178 8.37 9.79 8.19
N ARG A 179 7.87 11.01 8.36
CA ARG A 179 6.45 11.39 8.19
C ARG A 179 6.09 11.72 6.74
N PRO A 180 4.78 11.71 6.37
CA PRO A 180 4.30 12.27 5.12
C PRO A 180 4.78 13.71 4.87
N PRO A 181 4.97 14.14 3.60
CA PRO A 181 4.66 13.39 2.38
C PRO A 181 5.73 12.35 2.00
N ARG A 182 6.97 12.48 2.50
CA ARG A 182 8.06 11.54 2.19
C ARG A 182 7.77 10.13 2.70
N GLY A 183 7.14 10.04 3.87
CA GLY A 183 6.76 8.78 4.47
C GLY A 183 5.46 8.19 3.93
N SER A 184 4.83 8.77 2.90
CA SER A 184 3.64 8.18 2.26
C SER A 184 4.02 7.05 1.31
N PRO A 185 3.13 6.10 0.98
CA PRO A 185 3.38 5.17 -0.11
C PRO A 185 3.38 5.90 -1.46
N HIS A 186 4.27 5.47 -2.34
CA HIS A 186 4.48 6.04 -3.66
C HIS A 186 4.27 4.96 -4.74
N ALA A 187 3.41 5.25 -5.71
CA ALA A 187 3.11 4.33 -6.81
C ALA A 187 4.35 3.99 -7.65
N ALA A 188 5.35 4.88 -7.72
CA ALA A 188 6.62 4.57 -8.36
C ALA A 188 7.30 3.32 -7.77
N GLU A 189 7.20 3.10 -6.46
CA GLU A 189 7.85 1.97 -5.79
C GLU A 189 7.20 0.63 -6.14
N LEU A 190 5.88 0.62 -6.39
CA LEU A 190 5.18 -0.58 -6.86
C LEU A 190 5.80 -1.15 -8.13
N ILE A 191 6.29 -0.30 -9.03
CA ILE A 191 6.92 -0.74 -10.29
C ILE A 191 8.19 -1.54 -10.01
N GLY A 192 9.01 -1.10 -9.04
CA GLY A 192 10.20 -1.83 -8.60
C GLY A 192 9.85 -3.14 -7.90
N LEU A 193 8.80 -3.12 -7.06
CA LEU A 193 8.34 -4.28 -6.30
C LEU A 193 7.87 -5.44 -7.19
N VAL A 194 7.29 -5.16 -8.36
CA VAL A 194 6.88 -6.22 -9.30
C VAL A 194 8.06 -7.03 -9.83
N ALA A 195 9.23 -6.41 -9.99
CA ALA A 195 10.43 -7.09 -10.46
C ALA A 195 11.17 -7.83 -9.31
N ALA A 196 10.89 -7.48 -8.05
CA ALA A 196 11.55 -8.06 -6.90
C ALA A 196 10.84 -9.33 -6.43
N GLN A 197 11.60 -10.40 -6.18
CA GLN A 197 11.07 -11.60 -5.56
C GLN A 197 10.50 -11.25 -4.18
N GLY A 198 9.22 -11.59 -3.96
CA GLY A 198 8.51 -11.29 -2.72
C GLY A 198 8.01 -9.84 -2.60
N GLY A 199 8.25 -8.98 -3.60
CA GLY A 199 7.83 -7.57 -3.56
C GLY A 199 6.36 -7.36 -3.95
N ALA A 200 5.84 -8.14 -4.89
CA ALA A 200 4.45 -8.11 -5.32
C ALA A 200 3.96 -9.51 -5.70
N ARG A 201 2.64 -9.69 -5.74
CA ARG A 201 1.98 -10.93 -6.16
C ARG A 201 1.06 -10.68 -7.34
N ARG A 202 1.00 -11.63 -8.27
CA ARG A 202 0.01 -11.63 -9.34
C ARG A 202 -1.37 -11.98 -8.77
N VAL A 203 -2.39 -11.31 -9.25
CA VAL A 203 -3.79 -11.62 -8.96
C VAL A 203 -4.30 -12.59 -10.03
N ASP A 204 -4.64 -13.81 -9.62
CA ASP A 204 -5.13 -14.85 -10.53
C ASP A 204 -6.61 -14.63 -10.90
N ASP A 205 -7.49 -14.48 -9.90
CA ASP A 205 -8.89 -14.07 -10.11
C ASP A 205 -9.06 -12.56 -9.88
N VAL A 206 -8.89 -11.79 -10.94
CA VAL A 206 -9.03 -10.32 -10.90
C VAL A 206 -10.46 -9.89 -10.54
N GLN A 207 -11.49 -10.66 -10.90
CA GLN A 207 -12.87 -10.26 -10.61
C GLN A 207 -13.18 -10.48 -9.12
N GLY A 208 -12.84 -11.65 -8.58
CA GLY A 208 -13.07 -12.02 -7.19
C GLY A 208 -12.09 -11.42 -6.18
N TRP A 209 -10.91 -10.95 -6.60
CA TRP A 209 -9.92 -10.38 -5.69
C TRP A 209 -10.42 -9.15 -4.92
N GLU A 210 -10.20 -9.06 -3.61
CA GLU A 210 -10.46 -7.84 -2.84
C GLU A 210 -9.19 -7.31 -2.17
N PRO A 211 -9.07 -5.98 -1.95
CA PRO A 211 -8.04 -5.41 -1.11
C PRO A 211 -8.06 -5.97 0.31
N VAL A 212 -6.88 -6.00 0.93
CA VAL A 212 -6.70 -6.28 2.34
C VAL A 212 -7.08 -5.03 3.14
N TYR A 213 -8.35 -4.91 3.50
CA TYR A 213 -8.88 -3.75 4.23
C TYR A 213 -8.33 -3.64 5.67
N GLY A 214 -7.74 -4.70 6.20
CA GLY A 214 -7.28 -4.76 7.58
C GLY A 214 -8.47 -4.79 8.54
N ARG A 215 -8.68 -3.71 9.28
CA ARG A 215 -9.76 -3.57 10.25
C ARG A 215 -11.11 -3.37 9.55
N PRO A 216 -12.19 -4.04 10.00
CA PRO A 216 -13.52 -3.81 9.45
C PRO A 216 -13.95 -2.36 9.63
N ALA A 217 -14.72 -1.85 8.67
CA ALA A 217 -15.25 -0.49 8.71
C ALA A 217 -16.03 -0.25 10.02
N GLU A 218 -16.04 0.98 10.53
CA GLU A 218 -16.67 1.28 11.82
C GLU A 218 -18.16 0.91 11.85
N ALA A 219 -18.88 1.10 10.75
CA ALA A 219 -20.27 0.68 10.62
C ALA A 219 -20.43 -0.84 10.73
N GLN A 220 -19.53 -1.61 10.13
CA GLN A 220 -19.52 -3.06 10.23
C GLN A 220 -19.18 -3.51 11.64
N ALA A 221 -18.10 -2.98 12.25
CA ALA A 221 -17.74 -3.31 13.63
C ALA A 221 -18.87 -2.99 14.63
N ARG A 222 -19.57 -1.87 14.45
CA ARG A 222 -20.75 -1.50 15.25
C ARG A 222 -21.92 -2.46 15.01
N TRP A 223 -22.16 -2.86 13.77
CA TRP A 223 -23.21 -3.81 13.42
C TRP A 223 -22.95 -5.20 14.02
N GLU A 224 -21.72 -5.71 13.87
CA GLU A 224 -21.29 -7.00 14.42
C GLU A 224 -21.35 -7.02 15.95
N ALA A 225 -20.93 -5.92 16.60
CA ALA A 225 -21.05 -5.77 18.05
C ALA A 225 -22.53 -5.74 18.51
N ALA A 226 -23.42 -5.17 17.70
CA ALA A 226 -24.84 -5.08 18.03
C ALA A 226 -25.65 -6.35 17.67
N HIS A 227 -25.21 -7.15 16.69
CA HIS A 227 -26.00 -8.25 16.10
C HIS A 227 -25.30 -9.62 16.16
N GLY A 228 -24.09 -9.71 16.71
CA GLY A 228 -23.43 -10.98 17.10
C GLY A 228 -22.99 -11.88 15.95
N ARG A 229 -23.09 -11.42 14.70
CA ARG A 229 -22.66 -12.16 13.50
C ARG A 229 -21.82 -11.22 12.63
N PRO A 230 -20.72 -11.69 12.01
CA PRO A 230 -20.05 -10.94 10.96
C PRO A 230 -21.04 -10.64 9.83
N LEU A 231 -21.01 -9.44 9.26
CA LEU A 231 -21.67 -9.26 7.95
C LEU A 231 -21.00 -10.24 7.00
N SER A 232 -21.79 -10.94 6.17
CA SER A 232 -21.20 -11.81 5.15
C SER A 232 -20.23 -10.98 4.33
N ASP A 233 -18.97 -11.42 4.25
CA ASP A 233 -17.99 -10.83 3.34
C ASP A 233 -18.67 -10.66 1.97
N SER A 234 -18.58 -9.46 1.41
CA SER A 234 -19.23 -9.18 0.14
C SER A 234 -18.52 -9.82 -1.04
N VAL A 235 -17.66 -10.83 -0.87
CA VAL A 235 -17.27 -11.77 -1.93
C VAL A 235 -17.02 -13.18 -1.40
N GLY A 236 -17.88 -14.11 -1.83
CA GLY A 236 -17.52 -15.48 -2.24
C GLY A 236 -16.60 -16.31 -1.34
N GLY A 237 -17.15 -16.85 -0.26
CA GLY A 237 -16.56 -18.02 0.38
C GLY A 237 -16.56 -19.22 -0.56
N ALA A 238 -15.37 -19.67 -0.96
CA ALA A 238 -15.12 -21.07 -1.27
C ALA A 238 -14.30 -21.65 -0.12
N ARG A 239 -14.76 -22.81 0.35
CA ARG A 239 -14.36 -23.54 1.56
C ARG A 239 -12.88 -23.92 1.59
#